data_AF-A0A7S1WMB3-F1
#
_entry.id   AF-A0A7S1WMB3-F1
#
_cell.length_a   1.000
_cell.length_b   1.000
_cell.length_c   1.000
_cell.angle_alpha   90.00
_cell.angle_beta   90.00
_cell.angle_gamma   90.00
#
_symmetry.space_group_name_H-M   'P 1'
#
loop_
_entity.id
_entity.type
_entity.pdbx_description
1 polymer ?
#
loop_
_entity_poly.entity_id
_entity_poly.type
_entity_poly.pdbx_seq_one_letter_code
_entity_poly.pdbx_strand_id
1 'polypeptide(L)'
;MFPIRGLHFFSLSLAFAAGAAALSSGILPELAKALPEEDARAIESQAVQIEAELRSVYASMPHNEQGRMSRPVVRYVLHRLFMQRGWSVRGLEPDGQGWSVGSPEDVLREGMPKQVVELFAARMGGEGLALSDVALLAAAFKAVVRGEVRERLEAAYRGLQVERGTALGGEEASGVLETYVAIHVTGKNVSGMPEVEIRELKYRARRQNHNFPQAMKLAHDVRHSLLGEGAASFADMVRIAEEFGELFGPAEDGSECRPRKQELMGLERGASGRVRLSEFYKAALHEGKWHFGESTAYLRELGALDETDPGDRQVIIPNYLHGRSNCVDNSRHYSACCLNECDALLGRLEAAVGSPSATPAELGPLVAAMASDTVPGNRTLPAQLLRRLAEVAESNGGRVPLHGRLFAQWL
;
A
#
# COMPACT_ATOMS: atom_id res chain seq x y z
N MET A 1 37.54 -18.08 7.15
CA MET A 1 37.06 -16.78 6.63
C MET A 1 36.94 -16.92 5.11
N PHE A 2 35.81 -17.44 4.64
CA PHE A 2 35.50 -17.60 3.22
C PHE A 2 34.42 -16.58 2.81
N PRO A 3 34.43 -16.04 1.59
CA PRO A 3 33.69 -14.83 1.25
C PRO A 3 32.25 -15.15 0.82
N ILE A 4 31.26 -14.71 1.60
CA ILE A 4 29.81 -14.87 1.30
C ILE A 4 29.29 -13.75 0.37
N ARG A 5 30.12 -12.75 0.01
CA ARG A 5 29.68 -11.58 -0.78
C ARG A 5 29.50 -11.82 -2.30
N GLY A 6 30.02 -12.93 -2.86
CA GLY A 6 29.96 -13.18 -4.31
C GLY A 6 28.64 -13.80 -4.82
N LEU A 7 27.96 -14.59 -3.98
CA LEU A 7 26.76 -15.35 -4.38
C LEU A 7 25.49 -14.47 -4.42
N HIS A 8 25.38 -13.47 -3.54
CA HIS A 8 24.24 -12.55 -3.56
C HIS A 8 24.22 -11.64 -4.79
N PHE A 9 25.38 -11.13 -5.23
CA PHE A 9 25.46 -10.27 -6.41
C PHE A 9 25.13 -11.02 -7.71
N PHE A 10 25.60 -12.26 -7.86
CA PHE A 10 25.27 -13.10 -9.01
C PHE A 10 23.78 -13.45 -9.05
N SER A 11 23.18 -13.79 -7.90
CA SER A 11 21.75 -14.11 -7.83
C SER A 11 20.84 -12.93 -8.15
N LEU A 12 21.20 -11.71 -7.73
CA LEU A 12 20.47 -10.49 -8.10
C LEU A 12 20.61 -10.16 -9.58
N SER A 13 21.81 -10.34 -10.16
CA SER A 13 22.06 -10.05 -11.59
C SER A 13 21.33 -11.04 -12.52
N LEU A 14 21.30 -12.34 -12.19
CA LEU A 14 20.53 -13.35 -12.93
C LEU A 14 19.02 -13.11 -12.83
N ALA A 15 18.52 -12.74 -11.65
CA ALA A 15 17.12 -12.39 -11.45
C ALA A 15 16.71 -11.16 -12.26
N PHE A 16 17.60 -10.17 -12.39
CA PHE A 16 17.38 -8.97 -13.20
C PHE A 16 17.33 -9.31 -14.70
N ALA A 17 18.25 -10.15 -15.18
CA ALA A 17 18.29 -10.59 -16.58
C ALA A 17 17.07 -11.43 -16.98
N ALA A 18 16.59 -12.30 -16.09
CA ALA A 18 15.38 -13.11 -16.32
C ALA A 18 14.11 -12.24 -16.38
N GLY A 19 13.97 -11.25 -15.51
CA GLY A 19 12.84 -10.30 -15.53
C GLY A 19 12.80 -9.46 -16.81
N ALA A 20 13.95 -8.92 -17.23
CA ALA A 20 14.05 -8.18 -18.49
C ALA A 20 13.66 -9.03 -19.71
N ALA A 21 14.09 -10.30 -19.76
CA ALA A 21 13.71 -11.22 -20.84
C ALA A 21 12.19 -11.52 -20.82
N ALA A 22 11.60 -11.77 -19.65
CA ALA A 22 10.17 -12.01 -19.51
C ALA A 22 9.34 -10.81 -19.98
N LEU A 23 9.72 -9.59 -19.55
CA LEU A 23 9.08 -8.34 -19.98
C LEU A 23 9.09 -8.18 -21.50
N SER A 24 10.23 -8.46 -22.15
CA SER A 24 10.37 -8.33 -23.62
C SER A 24 9.49 -9.28 -24.44
N SER A 25 8.97 -10.35 -23.82
CA SER A 25 8.06 -11.33 -24.44
C SER A 25 6.59 -11.18 -24.03
N GLY A 26 6.31 -10.25 -23.10
CA GLY A 26 4.99 -9.99 -22.53
C GLY A 26 4.30 -8.80 -23.18
N ILE A 27 3.54 -8.03 -22.39
CA ILE A 27 2.75 -6.87 -22.84
C ILE A 27 3.61 -5.64 -23.22
N LEU A 28 4.89 -5.63 -22.84
CA LEU A 28 5.78 -4.47 -22.99
C LEU A 28 5.88 -3.95 -24.44
N PRO A 29 6.04 -4.77 -25.50
CA PRO A 29 6.18 -4.25 -26.86
C PRO A 29 4.93 -3.51 -27.35
N GLU A 30 3.73 -3.98 -26.99
CA GLU A 30 2.47 -3.31 -27.30
C GLU A 30 2.29 -2.02 -26.48
N LEU A 31 2.67 -2.05 -25.19
CA LEU A 31 2.66 -0.87 -24.33
C LEU A 31 3.62 0.22 -24.85
N ALA A 32 4.82 -0.16 -25.28
CA ALA A 32 5.82 0.76 -25.83
C ALA A 32 5.38 1.40 -27.15
N LYS A 33 4.53 0.74 -27.94
CA LYS A 33 3.93 1.34 -29.16
C LYS A 33 2.85 2.38 -28.84
N ALA A 34 2.22 2.28 -27.67
CA ALA A 34 1.12 3.16 -27.27
C ALA A 34 1.59 4.40 -26.48
N LEU A 35 2.87 4.48 -26.12
CA LEU A 35 3.42 5.53 -25.26
C LEU A 35 4.63 6.22 -25.89
N PRO A 36 4.94 7.46 -25.47
CA PRO A 36 6.24 8.06 -25.74
C PRO A 36 7.39 7.16 -25.26
N GLU A 37 8.49 7.15 -26.01
CA GLU A 37 9.63 6.25 -25.76
C GLU A 37 10.27 6.45 -24.38
N GLU A 38 10.31 7.69 -23.88
CA GLU A 38 10.78 8.01 -22.53
C GLU A 38 9.88 7.42 -21.45
N ASP A 39 8.56 7.56 -21.59
CA ASP A 39 7.58 7.03 -20.64
C ASP A 39 7.60 5.50 -20.62
N ALA A 40 7.67 4.86 -21.79
CA ALA A 40 7.77 3.41 -21.91
C ALA A 40 9.02 2.85 -21.21
N ARG A 41 10.19 3.50 -21.40
CA ARG A 41 11.44 3.11 -20.73
C ARG A 41 11.38 3.30 -19.22
N ALA A 42 10.77 4.39 -18.75
CA ALA A 42 10.61 4.63 -17.31
C ALA A 42 9.72 3.56 -16.66
N ILE A 43 8.60 3.22 -17.30
CA ILE A 43 7.70 2.14 -16.86
C ILE A 43 8.42 0.79 -16.85
N GLU A 44 9.16 0.45 -17.91
CA GLU A 44 9.93 -0.79 -17.97
C GLU A 44 10.96 -0.89 -16.83
N SER A 45 11.76 0.17 -16.63
CA SER A 45 12.77 0.21 -15.56
C SER A 45 12.14 0.01 -14.18
N GLN A 46 10.95 0.58 -13.95
CA GLN A 46 10.24 0.44 -12.69
C GLN A 46 9.59 -0.95 -12.55
N ALA A 47 9.08 -1.52 -13.63
CA ALA A 47 8.50 -2.86 -13.64
C ALA A 47 9.52 -3.92 -13.23
N VAL A 48 10.79 -3.80 -13.62
CA VAL A 48 11.85 -4.74 -13.20
C VAL A 48 12.03 -4.76 -11.68
N GLN A 49 11.96 -3.59 -11.03
CA GLN A 49 12.07 -3.49 -9.57
C GLN A 49 10.84 -4.09 -8.88
N ILE A 50 9.64 -3.77 -9.37
CA ILE A 50 8.38 -4.30 -8.83
C ILE A 50 8.28 -5.82 -9.01
N GLU A 51 8.73 -6.35 -10.14
CA GLU A 51 8.77 -7.80 -10.37
C GLU A 51 9.64 -8.52 -9.33
N ALA A 52 10.76 -7.91 -8.93
CA ALA A 52 11.61 -8.46 -7.87
C ALA A 52 10.91 -8.43 -6.50
N GLU A 53 10.18 -7.36 -6.17
CA GLU A 53 9.38 -7.24 -4.95
C GLU A 53 8.25 -8.28 -4.90
N LEU A 54 7.58 -8.52 -6.03
CA LEU A 54 6.41 -9.40 -6.12
C LEU A 54 6.75 -10.89 -6.18
N ARG A 55 8.01 -11.28 -6.36
CA ARG A 55 8.38 -12.67 -6.66
C ARG A 55 7.93 -13.68 -5.59
N SER A 56 8.07 -13.35 -4.30
CA SER A 56 7.65 -14.24 -3.20
C SER A 56 6.13 -14.37 -3.15
N VAL A 57 5.41 -13.24 -3.24
CA VAL A 57 3.94 -13.19 -3.25
C VAL A 57 3.40 -13.97 -4.44
N TYR A 58 3.99 -13.78 -5.62
CA TYR A 58 3.61 -14.49 -6.85
C TYR A 58 3.73 -16.00 -6.66
N ALA A 59 4.83 -16.52 -6.12
CA ALA A 59 5.01 -17.96 -5.90
C ALA A 59 3.93 -18.59 -4.99
N SER A 60 3.37 -17.81 -4.06
CA SER A 60 2.26 -18.23 -3.18
C SER A 60 0.88 -17.97 -3.76
N MET A 61 0.74 -17.34 -4.93
CA MET A 61 -0.59 -17.10 -5.51
C MET A 61 -1.13 -18.33 -6.24
N PRO A 62 -2.47 -18.47 -6.31
CA PRO A 62 -3.11 -19.38 -7.26
C PRO A 62 -2.84 -18.94 -8.70
N HIS A 63 -2.43 -19.89 -9.54
CA HIS A 63 -2.23 -19.70 -10.96
C HIS A 63 -3.10 -20.66 -11.78
N ASN A 64 -3.39 -20.29 -13.03
CA ASN A 64 -3.90 -21.24 -14.01
C ASN A 64 -2.78 -22.18 -14.52
N GLU A 65 -3.14 -23.11 -15.41
CA GLU A 65 -2.21 -24.09 -15.99
C GLU A 65 -1.03 -23.45 -16.75
N GLN A 66 -1.17 -22.20 -17.20
CA GLN A 66 -0.12 -21.42 -17.86
C GLN A 66 0.74 -20.62 -16.87
N GLY A 67 0.56 -20.80 -15.56
CA GLY A 67 1.28 -20.05 -14.54
C GLY A 67 0.82 -18.59 -14.41
N ARG A 68 -0.36 -18.22 -14.93
CA ARG A 68 -0.86 -16.85 -14.94
C ARG A 68 -1.92 -16.63 -13.87
N MET A 69 -2.00 -15.39 -13.37
CA MET A 69 -2.96 -14.97 -12.35
C MET A 69 -4.24 -14.46 -13.01
N SER A 70 -5.38 -14.87 -12.45
CA SER A 70 -6.69 -14.36 -12.86
C SER A 70 -6.92 -12.94 -12.35
N ARG A 71 -7.90 -12.23 -12.92
CA ARG A 71 -8.22 -10.84 -12.55
C ARG A 71 -8.40 -10.61 -11.04
N PRO A 72 -9.15 -11.45 -10.28
CA PRO A 72 -9.29 -11.26 -8.84
C PRO A 72 -7.95 -11.40 -8.08
N VAL A 73 -7.09 -12.32 -8.53
CA VAL A 73 -5.76 -12.54 -7.93
C VAL A 73 -4.84 -11.35 -8.23
N VAL A 74 -4.84 -10.84 -9.47
CA VAL A 74 -4.09 -9.63 -9.84
C VAL A 74 -4.51 -8.43 -8.98
N ARG A 75 -5.83 -8.20 -8.81
CA ARG A 75 -6.34 -7.11 -7.97
C ARG A 75 -5.86 -7.23 -6.52
N TYR A 76 -5.94 -8.43 -5.95
CA TYR A 76 -5.44 -8.71 -4.59
C TYR A 76 -3.93 -8.45 -4.45
N VAL A 77 -3.12 -8.94 -5.38
CA VAL A 77 -1.66 -8.76 -5.37
C VAL A 77 -1.28 -7.29 -5.48
N LEU A 78 -1.92 -6.54 -6.38
CA LEU A 78 -1.66 -5.10 -6.52
C LEU A 78 -2.08 -4.33 -5.26
N HIS A 79 -3.24 -4.66 -4.68
CA HIS A 79 -3.66 -4.05 -3.41
C HIS A 79 -2.59 -4.26 -2.33
N ARG A 80 -2.09 -5.49 -2.15
CA ARG A 80 -1.04 -5.77 -1.16
C ARG A 80 0.27 -5.04 -1.46
N LEU A 81 0.69 -4.99 -2.72
CA LEU A 81 1.89 -4.26 -3.13
C LEU A 81 1.83 -2.78 -2.74
N PHE A 82 0.68 -2.14 -2.94
CA PHE A 82 0.52 -0.71 -2.62
C PHE A 82 0.27 -0.48 -1.12
N MET A 83 -0.41 -1.40 -0.43
CA MET A 83 -0.58 -1.30 1.03
C MET A 83 0.73 -1.43 1.83
N GLN A 84 1.78 -2.05 1.28
CA GLN A 84 3.12 -2.06 1.91
C GLN A 84 3.72 -0.66 2.10
N ARG A 85 3.28 0.31 1.30
CA ARG A 85 3.64 1.74 1.35
C ARG A 85 2.47 2.61 1.84
N GLY A 86 1.44 1.98 2.40
CA GLY A 86 0.26 2.64 2.95
C GLY A 86 -0.66 3.24 1.88
N TRP A 87 -0.57 2.80 0.62
CA TRP A 87 -1.42 3.32 -0.46
C TRP A 87 -2.64 2.43 -0.65
N SER A 88 -3.79 2.93 -0.20
CA SER A 88 -5.09 2.33 -0.50
C SER A 88 -5.59 2.86 -1.85
N VAL A 89 -5.34 2.08 -2.91
CA VAL A 89 -5.61 2.49 -4.29
C VAL A 89 -7.07 2.32 -4.64
N ARG A 90 -7.70 3.41 -5.09
CA ARG A 90 -9.11 3.43 -5.49
C ARG A 90 -9.33 2.46 -6.65
N GLY A 91 -10.26 1.52 -6.46
CA GLY A 91 -10.56 0.46 -7.43
C GLY A 91 -9.80 -0.85 -7.21
N LEU A 92 -8.72 -0.85 -6.41
CA LEU A 92 -8.07 -2.08 -5.94
C LEU A 92 -8.54 -2.51 -4.54
N GLU A 93 -9.04 -1.55 -3.76
CA GLU A 93 -9.67 -1.78 -2.45
C GLU A 93 -10.83 -2.77 -2.53
N PRO A 94 -10.93 -3.77 -1.64
CA PRO A 94 -12.06 -4.67 -1.63
C PRO A 94 -13.36 -3.96 -1.18
N ASP A 95 -13.30 -2.90 -0.38
CA ASP A 95 -14.47 -2.14 0.14
C ASP A 95 -15.57 -3.03 0.75
N GLY A 96 -15.16 -4.07 1.50
CA GLY A 96 -16.09 -5.09 2.04
C GLY A 96 -16.70 -6.02 0.98
N GLN A 97 -16.45 -5.77 -0.31
CA GLN A 97 -16.75 -6.64 -1.42
C GLN A 97 -15.66 -7.71 -1.61
N GLY A 98 -16.01 -8.79 -2.31
CA GLY A 98 -15.03 -9.79 -2.71
C GLY A 98 -14.02 -9.25 -3.74
N TRP A 99 -12.87 -9.91 -3.83
CA TRP A 99 -11.82 -9.60 -4.82
C TRP A 99 -12.27 -9.75 -6.28
N SER A 100 -13.38 -10.46 -6.52
CA SER A 100 -13.96 -10.67 -7.85
C SER A 100 -14.69 -9.48 -8.45
N VAL A 101 -14.95 -8.44 -7.66
CA VAL A 101 -15.68 -7.24 -8.11
C VAL A 101 -14.68 -6.20 -8.62
N GLY A 102 -14.91 -5.60 -9.78
CA GLY A 102 -14.06 -4.53 -10.32
C GLY A 102 -12.94 -5.00 -11.26
N SER A 103 -12.24 -4.02 -11.81
CA SER A 103 -11.26 -4.20 -12.90
C SER A 103 -9.97 -3.47 -12.53
N PRO A 104 -8.88 -4.18 -12.16
CA PRO A 104 -7.66 -3.55 -11.69
C PRO A 104 -6.99 -2.65 -12.74
N GLU A 105 -7.25 -2.86 -14.04
CA GLU A 105 -6.79 -1.98 -15.11
C GLU A 105 -7.43 -0.58 -15.08
N ASP A 106 -8.56 -0.41 -14.40
CA ASP A 106 -9.28 0.87 -14.38
C ASP A 106 -8.52 1.98 -13.67
N VAL A 107 -7.55 1.63 -12.81
CA VAL A 107 -6.63 2.57 -12.15
C VAL A 107 -5.81 3.40 -13.14
N LEU A 108 -5.69 2.95 -14.39
CA LEU A 108 -4.93 3.61 -15.44
C LEU A 108 -5.76 4.63 -16.24
N ARG A 109 -7.09 4.63 -16.13
CA ARG A 109 -7.99 5.38 -17.03
C ARG A 109 -7.75 6.89 -17.05
N GLU A 110 -7.36 7.48 -15.93
CA GLU A 110 -7.18 8.92 -15.81
C GLU A 110 -5.78 9.42 -16.23
N GLY A 111 -4.83 8.52 -16.51
CA GLY A 111 -3.44 8.91 -16.79
C GLY A 111 -2.74 8.14 -17.92
N MET A 112 -3.38 7.14 -18.51
CA MET A 112 -2.83 6.37 -19.62
C MET A 112 -3.72 6.43 -20.87
N PRO A 113 -3.15 6.28 -22.08
CA PRO A 113 -3.93 6.13 -23.30
C PRO A 113 -4.91 4.96 -23.19
N LYS A 114 -6.11 5.12 -23.75
CA LYS A 114 -7.17 4.11 -23.72
C LYS A 114 -6.68 2.73 -24.22
N GLN A 115 -5.79 2.74 -25.21
CA GLN A 115 -5.18 1.53 -25.79
C GLN A 115 -4.41 0.72 -24.75
N VAL A 116 -3.72 1.37 -23.80
CA VAL A 116 -2.97 0.68 -22.72
C VAL A 116 -3.96 0.02 -21.75
N VAL A 117 -5.06 0.70 -21.40
CA VAL A 117 -6.10 0.14 -20.53
C VAL A 117 -6.76 -1.08 -21.18
N GLU A 118 -7.12 -0.96 -22.47
CA GLU A 118 -7.73 -2.04 -23.25
C GLU A 118 -6.80 -3.25 -23.42
N LEU A 119 -5.50 -3.02 -23.54
CA LEU A 119 -4.48 -4.06 -23.63
C LEU A 119 -4.45 -4.93 -22.36
N PHE A 120 -4.41 -4.31 -21.16
CA PHE A 120 -4.50 -5.05 -19.90
C PHE A 120 -5.85 -5.75 -19.72
N ALA A 121 -6.95 -5.07 -20.08
CA ALA A 121 -8.29 -5.65 -20.02
C ALA A 121 -8.41 -6.92 -20.87
N ALA A 122 -7.93 -6.87 -22.12
CA ALA A 122 -7.94 -7.99 -23.06
C ALA A 122 -7.11 -9.17 -22.54
N ARG A 123 -5.90 -8.91 -22.00
CA ARG A 123 -5.05 -9.98 -21.44
C ARG A 123 -5.72 -10.66 -20.24
N MET A 124 -6.31 -9.88 -19.34
CA MET A 124 -7.02 -10.41 -18.17
C MET A 124 -8.33 -11.12 -18.51
N GLY A 125 -9.00 -10.73 -19.60
CA GLY A 125 -10.20 -11.41 -20.10
C GLY A 125 -9.92 -12.75 -20.79
N GLY A 126 -8.67 -12.99 -21.19
CA GLY A 126 -8.21 -14.23 -21.81
C GLY A 126 -7.40 -15.10 -20.83
N GLU A 127 -6.09 -15.13 -21.03
CA GLU A 127 -5.16 -16.06 -20.36
C GLU A 127 -4.72 -15.64 -18.95
N GLY A 128 -5.06 -14.43 -18.50
CA GLY A 128 -4.55 -13.86 -17.25
C GLY A 128 -3.17 -13.23 -17.39
N LEU A 129 -2.64 -12.71 -16.28
CA LEU A 129 -1.36 -11.98 -16.26
C LEU A 129 -0.23 -12.84 -15.69
N ALA A 130 0.93 -12.84 -16.35
CA ALA A 130 2.16 -13.33 -15.76
C ALA A 130 2.73 -12.29 -14.78
N LEU A 131 3.72 -12.68 -13.97
CA LEU A 131 4.38 -11.77 -13.02
C LEU A 131 4.86 -10.46 -13.67
N SER A 132 5.53 -10.55 -14.81
CA SER A 132 6.03 -9.39 -15.57
C SER A 132 4.89 -8.46 -16.02
N ASP A 133 3.75 -9.02 -16.42
CA ASP A 133 2.58 -8.24 -16.84
C ASP A 133 1.95 -7.49 -15.64
N VAL A 134 1.92 -8.12 -14.45
CA VAL A 134 1.45 -7.46 -13.21
C VAL A 134 2.40 -6.35 -12.76
N ALA A 135 3.71 -6.58 -12.89
CA ALA A 135 4.71 -5.56 -12.58
C ALA A 135 4.60 -4.35 -13.53
N LEU A 136 4.33 -4.57 -14.82
CA LEU A 136 4.04 -3.50 -15.78
C LEU A 136 2.77 -2.72 -15.43
N LEU A 137 1.70 -3.40 -15.02
CA LEU A 137 0.46 -2.73 -14.60
C LEU A 137 0.70 -1.84 -13.37
N ALA A 138 1.44 -2.34 -12.38
CA ALA A 138 1.82 -1.56 -11.21
C ALA A 138 2.72 -0.36 -11.56
N ALA A 139 3.72 -0.55 -12.42
CA ALA A 139 4.60 0.52 -12.89
C ALA A 139 3.82 1.59 -13.69
N ALA A 140 2.90 1.17 -14.56
CA ALA A 140 2.02 2.09 -15.28
C ALA A 140 1.16 2.91 -14.30
N PHE A 141 0.63 2.30 -13.24
CA PHE A 141 -0.09 3.05 -12.21
C PHE A 141 0.80 4.05 -11.47
N LYS A 142 2.04 3.68 -11.13
CA LYS A 142 3.00 4.62 -10.53
C LYS A 142 3.32 5.80 -11.48
N ALA A 143 3.38 5.57 -12.78
CA ALA A 143 3.51 6.65 -13.76
C ALA A 143 2.29 7.59 -13.80
N VAL A 144 1.07 7.07 -13.61
CA VAL A 144 -0.15 7.89 -13.44
C VAL A 144 -0.03 8.79 -12.20
N VAL A 145 0.41 8.22 -11.06
CA VAL A 145 0.64 8.98 -9.81
C VAL A 145 1.72 10.06 -10.00
N ARG A 146 2.83 9.73 -10.67
CA ARG A 146 3.88 10.71 -11.02
C ARG A 146 3.34 11.89 -11.81
N GLY A 147 2.38 11.65 -12.71
CA GLY A 147 1.66 12.71 -13.42
C GLY A 147 0.95 13.69 -12.49
N GLU A 148 0.23 13.18 -11.48
CA GLU A 148 -0.42 14.01 -10.45
C GLU A 148 0.61 14.78 -9.60
N VAL A 149 1.71 14.13 -9.21
CA VAL A 149 2.81 14.79 -8.47
C VAL A 149 3.35 15.99 -9.25
N ARG A 150 3.59 15.82 -10.55
CA ARG A 150 4.10 16.89 -11.41
C ARG A 150 3.11 18.04 -11.53
N GLU A 151 1.83 17.74 -11.72
CA GLU A 151 0.76 18.74 -11.79
C GLU A 151 0.66 19.59 -10.51
N ARG A 152 0.75 18.96 -9.34
CA ARG A 152 0.73 19.65 -8.03
C ARG A 152 1.97 20.50 -7.82
N LEU A 153 3.14 20.03 -8.24
CA LEU A 153 4.35 20.84 -8.21
C LEU A 153 4.24 22.04 -9.14
N GLU A 154 3.70 21.88 -10.35
CA GLU A 154 3.46 23.02 -11.25
C GLU A 154 2.51 24.04 -10.61
N ALA A 155 1.49 23.60 -9.89
CA ALA A 155 0.63 24.50 -9.11
C ALA A 155 1.40 25.22 -7.99
N ALA A 156 2.28 24.52 -7.26
CA ALA A 156 3.13 25.12 -6.23
C ALA A 156 4.06 26.20 -6.79
N TYR A 157 4.74 25.92 -7.91
CA TYR A 157 5.59 26.90 -8.61
C TYR A 157 4.79 28.12 -9.06
N ARG A 158 3.60 27.93 -9.66
CA ARG A 158 2.72 29.04 -10.05
C ARG A 158 2.28 29.88 -8.86
N GLY A 159 1.85 29.25 -7.77
CA GLY A 159 1.39 29.95 -6.57
C GLY A 159 2.45 30.86 -5.92
N LEU A 160 3.73 30.51 -6.13
CA LEU A 160 4.90 31.27 -5.67
C LEU A 160 5.54 32.15 -6.76
N GLN A 161 5.02 32.13 -7.98
CA GLN A 161 5.54 32.88 -9.13
C GLN A 161 7.01 32.54 -9.45
N VAL A 162 7.37 31.26 -9.32
CA VAL A 162 8.72 30.74 -9.58
C VAL A 162 8.75 30.04 -10.94
N GLU A 163 9.76 30.32 -11.77
CA GLU A 163 9.95 29.67 -13.05
C GLU A 163 10.56 28.26 -12.90
N ARG A 164 10.03 27.28 -13.65
CA ARG A 164 10.49 25.87 -13.61
C ARG A 164 11.93 25.67 -14.11
N GLY A 165 12.42 26.59 -14.96
CA GLY A 165 13.76 26.50 -15.54
C GLY A 165 14.87 26.95 -14.58
N THR A 166 14.51 27.58 -13.47
CA THR A 166 15.46 28.13 -12.50
C THR A 166 15.82 27.06 -11.46
N ALA A 167 17.11 26.89 -11.20
CA ALA A 167 17.56 26.08 -10.07
C ALA A 167 17.24 26.81 -8.76
N LEU A 168 16.49 26.17 -7.88
CA LEU A 168 16.00 26.77 -6.65
C LEU A 168 17.06 26.77 -5.57
N GLY A 169 17.27 27.93 -4.94
CA GLY A 169 18.06 28.04 -3.72
C GLY A 169 17.38 27.37 -2.52
N GLY A 170 18.07 27.37 -1.37
CA GLY A 170 17.63 26.69 -0.16
C GLY A 170 16.21 27.08 0.30
N GLU A 171 15.97 28.38 0.34
CA GLU A 171 14.72 28.99 0.78
C GLU A 171 13.59 28.81 -0.24
N GLU A 172 13.86 29.01 -1.53
CA GLU A 172 12.87 28.85 -2.59
C GLU A 172 12.38 27.40 -2.70
N ALA A 173 13.30 26.44 -2.67
CA ALA A 173 12.96 25.02 -2.66
C ALA A 173 12.12 24.66 -1.42
N SER A 174 12.43 25.25 -0.25
CA SER A 174 11.65 25.08 0.97
C SER A 174 10.23 25.62 0.82
N GLY A 175 10.07 26.81 0.23
CA GLY A 175 8.75 27.41 -0.03
C GLY A 175 7.90 26.59 -1.01
N VAL A 176 8.52 26.07 -2.07
CA VAL A 176 7.85 25.17 -3.03
C VAL A 176 7.42 23.87 -2.35
N LEU A 177 8.31 23.25 -1.56
CA LEU A 177 7.96 22.05 -0.78
C LEU A 177 6.82 22.32 0.21
N GLU A 178 6.85 23.43 0.93
CA GLU A 178 5.78 23.82 1.86
C GLU A 178 4.43 23.92 1.16
N THR A 179 4.44 24.50 -0.05
CA THR A 179 3.23 24.65 -0.86
C THR A 179 2.76 23.29 -1.39
N TYR A 180 3.68 22.45 -1.88
CA TYR A 180 3.37 21.10 -2.33
C TYR A 180 2.79 20.23 -1.20
N VAL A 181 3.40 20.23 -0.02
CA VAL A 181 2.93 19.49 1.16
C VAL A 181 1.54 19.97 1.56
N ALA A 182 1.28 21.29 1.53
CA ALA A 182 -0.05 21.81 1.81
C ALA A 182 -1.11 21.27 0.83
N ILE A 183 -0.78 21.22 -0.46
CA ILE A 183 -1.65 20.63 -1.50
C ILE A 183 -1.88 19.14 -1.21
N HIS A 184 -0.81 18.42 -0.86
CA HIS A 184 -0.85 16.99 -0.59
C HIS A 184 -1.73 16.63 0.62
N VAL A 185 -1.48 17.22 1.80
CA VAL A 185 -2.21 16.86 3.04
C VAL A 185 -3.66 17.33 3.04
N THR A 186 -4.04 18.24 2.14
CA THR A 186 -5.43 18.68 1.99
C THR A 186 -6.20 17.93 0.91
N GLY A 187 -5.50 17.16 0.05
CA GLY A 187 -6.10 16.40 -1.05
C GLY A 187 -6.84 17.23 -2.09
N LYS A 188 -6.72 18.57 -2.05
CA LYS A 188 -7.54 19.43 -2.91
C LYS A 188 -7.06 19.36 -4.36
N ASN A 189 -8.03 19.35 -5.27
CA ASN A 189 -7.76 19.56 -6.67
C ASN A 189 -7.33 21.01 -6.91
N VAL A 190 -6.07 21.21 -7.31
CA VAL A 190 -5.47 22.52 -7.57
C VAL A 190 -5.41 22.89 -9.06
N SER A 191 -5.94 22.04 -9.94
CA SER A 191 -6.04 22.32 -11.37
C SER A 191 -6.88 23.59 -11.58
N GLY A 192 -6.28 24.61 -12.19
CA GLY A 192 -6.97 25.88 -12.45
C GLY A 192 -7.19 26.79 -11.24
N MET A 193 -6.71 26.43 -10.03
CA MET A 193 -6.78 27.34 -8.88
C MET A 193 -5.93 28.61 -9.12
N PRO A 194 -6.46 29.82 -8.86
CA PRO A 194 -5.68 31.05 -8.87
C PRO A 194 -4.55 31.04 -7.85
N GLU A 195 -3.47 31.79 -8.11
CA GLU A 195 -2.30 31.86 -7.22
C GLU A 195 -2.65 32.26 -5.78
N VAL A 196 -3.61 33.19 -5.63
CA VAL A 196 -4.07 33.64 -4.31
C VAL A 196 -4.73 32.51 -3.53
N GLU A 197 -5.48 31.64 -4.18
CA GLU A 197 -6.12 30.50 -3.53
C GLU A 197 -5.12 29.44 -3.10
N ILE A 198 -4.05 29.23 -3.89
CA ILE A 198 -2.94 28.34 -3.53
C ILE A 198 -2.21 28.87 -2.29
N ARG A 199 -1.96 30.18 -2.21
CA ARG A 199 -1.36 30.81 -1.02
C ARG A 199 -2.25 30.69 0.21
N GLU A 200 -3.56 30.88 0.05
CA GLU A 200 -4.55 30.69 1.13
C GLU A 200 -4.68 29.24 1.57
N LEU A 201 -4.54 28.29 0.63
CA LEU A 201 -4.50 26.86 0.94
C LEU A 201 -3.28 26.54 1.80
N LYS A 202 -2.10 27.03 1.42
CA LYS A 202 -0.87 26.87 2.21
C LYS A 202 -1.03 27.44 3.62
N TYR A 203 -1.55 28.66 3.73
CA TYR A 203 -1.78 29.32 5.01
C TYR A 203 -2.72 28.51 5.92
N ARG A 204 -3.84 28.02 5.38
CA ARG A 204 -4.81 27.20 6.12
C ARG A 204 -4.21 25.87 6.54
N ALA A 205 -3.53 25.16 5.63
CA ALA A 205 -2.89 23.88 5.95
C ALA A 205 -1.92 24.03 7.12
N ARG A 206 -1.04 25.03 7.08
CA ARG A 206 -0.08 25.31 8.16
C ARG A 206 -0.72 25.57 9.52
N ARG A 207 -1.91 26.15 9.55
CA ARG A 207 -2.59 26.54 10.81
C ARG A 207 -3.59 25.52 11.33
N GLN A 208 -4.21 24.75 10.45
CA GLN A 208 -5.44 24.01 10.75
C GLN A 208 -5.32 22.51 10.47
N ASN A 209 -4.37 22.08 9.64
CA ASN A 209 -4.21 20.66 9.31
C ASN A 209 -3.29 20.00 10.34
N HIS A 210 -3.79 18.95 10.99
CA HIS A 210 -3.08 18.23 12.05
C HIS A 210 -1.80 17.54 11.56
N ASN A 211 -1.79 17.06 10.32
CA ASN A 211 -0.71 16.22 9.77
C ASN A 211 0.38 17.09 9.11
N PHE A 212 0.11 18.37 8.87
CA PHE A 212 1.03 19.27 8.17
C PHE A 212 2.42 19.37 8.83
N PRO A 213 2.56 19.51 10.18
CA PRO A 213 3.88 19.60 10.81
C PRO A 213 4.74 18.34 10.58
N GLN A 214 4.16 17.14 10.73
CA GLN A 214 4.86 15.88 10.50
C GLN A 214 5.18 15.70 9.01
N ALA A 215 4.25 16.03 8.12
CA ALA A 215 4.45 15.96 6.67
C ALA A 215 5.59 16.89 6.21
N MET A 216 5.66 18.11 6.76
CA MET A 216 6.75 19.05 6.46
C MET A 216 8.10 18.54 6.94
N LYS A 217 8.16 17.93 8.13
CA LYS A 217 9.39 17.30 8.63
C LYS A 217 9.86 16.21 7.66
N LEU A 218 8.95 15.32 7.25
CA LEU A 218 9.27 14.26 6.28
C LEU A 218 9.78 14.85 4.96
N ALA A 219 9.13 15.88 4.41
CA ALA A 219 9.56 16.50 3.16
C ALA A 219 10.97 17.11 3.26
N HIS A 220 11.32 17.69 4.41
CA HIS A 220 12.68 18.18 4.66
C HIS A 220 13.70 17.05 4.78
N ASP A 221 13.38 15.98 5.51
CA ASP A 221 14.25 14.81 5.67
C ASP A 221 14.53 14.15 4.31
N VAL A 222 13.51 14.01 3.46
CA VAL A 222 13.64 13.48 2.09
C VAL A 222 14.53 14.37 1.23
N ARG A 223 14.29 15.69 1.23
CA ARG A 223 15.11 16.64 0.47
C ARG A 223 16.57 16.56 0.89
N HIS A 224 16.83 16.59 2.19
CA HIS A 224 18.19 16.53 2.73
C HIS A 224 18.87 15.19 2.35
N SER A 225 18.15 14.07 2.41
CA SER A 225 18.67 12.75 2.01
C SER A 225 19.06 12.69 0.52
N LEU A 226 18.25 13.29 -0.36
CA LEU A 226 18.45 13.20 -1.81
C LEU A 226 19.46 14.23 -2.36
N LEU A 227 19.51 15.45 -1.80
CA LEU A 227 20.28 16.57 -2.38
C LEU A 227 21.16 17.32 -1.37
N GLY A 228 21.04 17.04 -0.07
CA GLY A 228 21.63 17.87 0.97
C GLY A 228 21.15 19.33 0.89
N GLU A 229 22.10 20.27 1.01
CA GLU A 229 21.85 21.72 0.93
C GLU A 229 22.00 22.29 -0.50
N GLY A 230 22.11 21.42 -1.51
CA GLY A 230 22.27 21.83 -2.90
C GLY A 230 21.05 22.56 -3.49
N ALA A 231 21.29 23.28 -4.59
CA ALA A 231 20.20 23.85 -5.38
C ALA A 231 19.38 22.72 -6.03
N ALA A 232 18.07 22.91 -6.16
CA ALA A 232 17.16 21.89 -6.68
C ALA A 232 16.58 22.31 -8.05
N SER A 233 16.75 21.47 -9.06
CA SER A 233 16.02 21.63 -10.33
C SER A 233 14.55 21.22 -10.19
N PHE A 234 13.71 21.55 -11.16
CA PHE A 234 12.34 21.04 -11.20
C PHE A 234 12.29 19.50 -11.18
N ALA A 235 13.19 18.84 -11.92
CA ALA A 235 13.30 17.38 -11.91
C ALA A 235 13.64 16.84 -10.52
N ASP A 236 14.54 17.51 -9.80
CA ASP A 236 14.88 17.12 -8.43
C ASP A 236 13.68 17.28 -7.48
N MET A 237 12.91 18.36 -7.63
CA MET A 237 11.70 18.60 -6.84
C MET A 237 10.63 17.54 -7.11
N VAL A 238 10.49 17.06 -8.36
CA VAL A 238 9.64 15.91 -8.69
C VAL A 238 10.12 14.66 -7.95
N ARG A 239 11.42 14.35 -7.98
CA ARG A 239 11.96 13.17 -7.26
C ARG A 239 11.73 13.26 -5.75
N ILE A 240 11.94 14.44 -5.16
CA ILE A 240 11.65 14.67 -3.73
C ILE A 240 10.18 14.42 -3.43
N ALA A 241 9.28 14.93 -4.25
CA ALA A 241 7.85 14.79 -4.06
C ALA A 241 7.36 13.34 -4.25
N GLU A 242 7.93 12.60 -5.21
CA GLU A 242 7.69 11.17 -5.39
C GLU A 242 8.12 10.36 -4.15
N GLU A 243 9.35 10.55 -3.70
CA GLU A 243 9.89 9.86 -2.52
C GLU A 243 9.12 10.24 -1.24
N PHE A 244 8.75 11.52 -1.09
CA PHE A 244 7.86 11.97 -0.02
C PHE A 244 6.53 11.21 -0.04
N GLY A 245 5.90 11.04 -1.21
CA GLY A 245 4.63 10.31 -1.34
C GLY A 245 4.73 8.82 -1.00
N GLU A 246 5.86 8.19 -1.32
CA GLU A 246 6.16 6.79 -0.96
C GLU A 246 6.34 6.60 0.55
N LEU A 247 6.97 7.58 1.22
CA LEU A 247 7.25 7.52 2.66
C LEU A 247 6.14 8.11 3.54
N PHE A 248 5.18 8.82 2.96
CA PHE A 248 4.10 9.46 3.71
C PHE A 248 3.23 8.44 4.46
N GLY A 249 2.79 7.36 3.80
CA GLY A 249 2.01 6.29 4.44
C GLY A 249 2.72 5.65 5.65
N PRO A 250 3.97 5.18 5.52
CA PRO A 250 4.77 4.69 6.65
C PRO A 250 4.97 5.71 7.77
N ALA A 251 5.13 7.00 7.44
CA ALA A 251 5.27 8.04 8.44
C ALA A 251 3.95 8.24 9.23
N GLU A 252 2.81 8.31 8.53
CA GLU A 252 1.48 8.41 9.14
C GLU A 252 1.14 7.16 9.98
N ASP A 253 1.56 5.96 9.55
CA ASP A 253 1.43 4.74 10.34
C ASP A 253 2.14 4.87 11.70
N GLY A 254 3.36 5.39 11.69
CA GLY A 254 4.17 5.58 12.89
C GLY A 254 3.61 6.65 13.84
N SER A 255 3.11 7.77 13.31
CA SER A 255 2.64 8.90 14.12
C SER A 255 1.18 8.80 14.56
N GLU A 256 0.32 8.16 13.77
CA GLU A 256 -1.13 8.14 14.00
C GLU A 256 -1.65 6.74 14.28
N CYS A 257 -1.33 5.77 13.42
CA CYS A 257 -1.94 4.45 13.46
C CYS A 257 -1.44 3.61 14.64
N ARG A 258 -0.12 3.58 14.88
CA ARG A 258 0.45 2.81 16.00
C ARG A 258 0.01 3.33 17.37
N PRO A 259 0.02 4.65 17.65
CA PRO A 259 -0.56 5.16 18.90
C PRO A 259 -2.03 4.78 19.06
N ARG A 260 -2.85 4.92 18.01
CA ARG A 260 -4.27 4.54 18.03
C ARG A 260 -4.48 3.05 18.30
N LYS A 261 -3.64 2.20 17.72
CA LYS A 261 -3.61 0.76 18.03
C LYS A 261 -3.34 0.52 19.51
N GLN A 262 -2.35 1.20 20.09
CA GLN A 262 -2.02 1.06 21.52
C GLN A 262 -3.19 1.50 22.42
N GLU A 263 -3.91 2.57 22.05
CA GLU A 263 -5.10 2.99 22.77
C GLU A 263 -6.21 1.94 22.75
N LEU A 264 -6.49 1.34 21.59
CA LEU A 264 -7.49 0.28 21.44
C LEU A 264 -7.08 -0.98 22.21
N MET A 265 -5.81 -1.36 22.16
CA MET A 265 -5.29 -2.47 22.96
C MET A 265 -5.40 -2.21 24.46
N GLY A 266 -5.32 -0.95 24.91
CA GLY A 266 -5.59 -0.58 26.30
C GLY A 266 -7.03 -0.80 26.75
N LEU A 267 -7.99 -0.90 25.81
CA LEU A 267 -9.41 -1.15 26.07
C LEU A 267 -9.80 -2.63 25.96
N GLU A 268 -8.87 -3.47 25.52
CA GLU A 268 -9.08 -4.88 25.27
C GLU A 268 -9.28 -5.70 26.56
N ARG A 269 -10.03 -6.81 26.43
CA ARG A 269 -10.05 -7.87 27.45
C ARG A 269 -9.33 -9.11 26.93
N GLY A 270 -8.30 -9.54 27.66
CA GLY A 270 -7.69 -10.86 27.52
C GLY A 270 -6.90 -11.11 26.23
N ALA A 271 -6.22 -10.10 25.67
CA ALA A 271 -5.39 -10.23 24.46
C ALA A 271 -6.14 -10.88 23.27
N SER A 272 -7.37 -10.44 23.03
CA SER A 272 -8.34 -11.01 22.07
C SER A 272 -8.31 -10.42 20.65
N GLY A 273 -7.48 -9.42 20.38
CA GLY A 273 -7.56 -8.50 19.25
C GLY A 273 -8.83 -7.64 19.17
N ARG A 274 -9.61 -7.52 20.26
CA ARG A 274 -11.00 -6.98 20.22
C ARG A 274 -11.32 -6.06 21.39
N VAL A 275 -12.14 -5.03 21.12
CA VAL A 275 -12.66 -4.08 22.10
C VAL A 275 -14.18 -4.21 22.20
N ARG A 276 -14.76 -4.30 23.40
CA ARG A 276 -16.21 -4.27 23.55
C ARG A 276 -16.78 -2.97 22.97
N LEU A 277 -17.84 -3.05 22.19
CA LEU A 277 -18.43 -1.89 21.53
C LEU A 277 -18.83 -0.79 22.53
N SER A 278 -19.26 -1.18 23.74
CA SER A 278 -19.56 -0.24 24.82
C SER A 278 -18.33 0.54 25.31
N GLU A 279 -17.16 -0.11 25.43
CA GLU A 279 -15.93 0.55 25.84
C GLU A 279 -15.36 1.42 24.71
N PHE A 280 -15.50 0.98 23.45
CA PHE A 280 -15.13 1.77 22.28
C PHE A 280 -15.87 3.12 22.26
N TYR A 281 -17.20 3.12 22.42
CA TYR A 281 -17.98 4.36 22.46
C TYR A 281 -17.81 5.15 23.76
N LYS A 282 -17.63 4.49 24.91
CA LYS A 282 -17.33 5.17 26.18
C LYS A 282 -16.01 5.94 26.07
N ALA A 283 -14.98 5.36 25.45
CA ALA A 283 -13.71 6.02 25.20
C ALA A 283 -13.89 7.31 24.38
N ALA A 284 -14.71 7.28 23.32
CA ALA A 284 -15.04 8.46 22.53
C ALA A 284 -15.81 9.54 23.31
N LEU A 285 -16.82 9.13 24.08
CA LEU A 285 -17.73 10.05 24.77
C LEU A 285 -17.17 10.63 26.07
N HIS A 286 -16.28 9.89 26.75
CA HIS A 286 -15.90 10.20 28.14
C HIS A 286 -14.39 10.24 28.40
N GLU A 287 -13.54 9.76 27.48
CA GLU A 287 -12.09 9.67 27.70
C GLU A 287 -11.29 10.55 26.72
N GLY A 288 -11.95 11.41 25.95
CA GLY A 288 -11.29 12.31 24.99
C GLY A 288 -10.75 11.62 23.74
N LYS A 289 -11.04 10.32 23.53
CA LYS A 289 -10.64 9.54 22.36
C LYS A 289 -11.66 9.69 21.22
N TRP A 290 -11.91 10.94 20.83
CA TRP A 290 -12.99 11.34 19.92
C TRP A 290 -12.97 10.65 18.55
N HIS A 291 -11.83 10.06 18.16
CA HIS A 291 -11.67 9.30 16.92
C HIS A 291 -12.49 8.00 16.88
N PHE A 292 -12.93 7.44 18.02
CA PHE A 292 -13.67 6.16 18.09
C PHE A 292 -15.19 6.34 17.94
N GLY A 293 -15.63 7.01 16.86
CA GLY A 293 -16.99 7.51 16.68
C GLY A 293 -17.84 6.81 15.61
N GLU A 294 -17.30 5.80 14.94
CA GLU A 294 -17.92 5.17 13.78
C GLU A 294 -19.25 4.46 14.12
N SER A 295 -20.22 4.58 13.21
CA SER A 295 -21.52 3.91 13.38
C SER A 295 -21.39 2.38 13.31
N THR A 296 -22.29 1.67 14.00
CA THR A 296 -22.34 0.20 13.90
C THR A 296 -22.63 -0.30 12.49
N ALA A 297 -23.35 0.48 11.67
CA ALA A 297 -23.57 0.15 10.26
C ALA A 297 -22.25 0.16 9.47
N TYR A 298 -21.44 1.20 9.66
CA TYR A 298 -20.13 1.32 9.02
C TYR A 298 -19.14 0.27 9.51
N LEU A 299 -19.05 0.04 10.84
CA LEU A 299 -18.20 -0.99 11.41
C LEU A 299 -18.57 -2.39 10.89
N ARG A 300 -19.86 -2.66 10.64
CA ARG A 300 -20.31 -3.92 10.03
C ARG A 300 -19.90 -4.04 8.57
N GLU A 301 -20.04 -2.97 7.79
CA GLU A 301 -19.62 -2.92 6.39
C GLU A 301 -18.12 -3.18 6.22
N LEU A 302 -17.30 -2.62 7.12
CA LEU A 302 -15.86 -2.89 7.19
C LEU A 302 -15.51 -4.32 7.63
N GLY A 303 -16.49 -5.11 8.09
CA GLY A 303 -16.23 -6.38 8.77
C GLY A 303 -15.47 -6.20 10.09
N ALA A 304 -15.51 -4.99 10.68
CA ALA A 304 -14.85 -4.66 11.94
C ALA A 304 -15.73 -4.93 13.17
N LEU A 305 -17.01 -5.32 12.99
CA LEU A 305 -17.93 -5.61 14.08
C LEU A 305 -18.16 -7.13 14.22
N ASP A 306 -17.71 -7.71 15.33
CA ASP A 306 -18.01 -9.07 15.75
C ASP A 306 -19.37 -9.08 16.47
N GLU A 307 -20.36 -9.71 15.86
CA GLU A 307 -21.72 -9.87 16.39
C GLU A 307 -22.07 -11.34 16.67
N THR A 308 -21.05 -12.19 16.85
CA THR A 308 -21.25 -13.62 17.18
C THR A 308 -22.09 -13.78 18.45
N ASP A 309 -21.86 -12.92 19.45
CA ASP A 309 -22.72 -12.74 20.62
C ASP A 309 -23.39 -11.36 20.56
N PRO A 310 -24.71 -11.28 20.30
CA PRO A 310 -25.45 -10.02 20.28
C PRO A 310 -25.38 -9.24 21.60
N GLY A 311 -25.16 -9.91 22.73
CA GLY A 311 -25.03 -9.31 24.06
C GLY A 311 -23.64 -8.75 24.36
N ASP A 312 -22.62 -9.17 23.60
CA ASP A 312 -21.23 -8.73 23.76
C ASP A 312 -20.59 -8.42 22.40
N ARG A 313 -21.19 -7.47 21.66
CA ARG A 313 -20.63 -7.03 20.38
C ARG A 313 -19.26 -6.39 20.57
N GLN A 314 -18.31 -6.74 19.69
CA GLN A 314 -16.93 -6.28 19.80
C GLN A 314 -16.41 -5.70 18.49
N VAL A 315 -15.55 -4.70 18.59
CA VAL A 315 -14.81 -4.15 17.46
C VAL A 315 -13.51 -4.94 17.30
N ILE A 316 -13.28 -5.46 16.10
CA ILE A 316 -12.05 -6.15 15.67
C ILE A 316 -11.02 -5.06 15.34
N ILE A 317 -10.02 -4.90 16.21
CA ILE A 317 -9.04 -3.81 16.16
C ILE A 317 -8.35 -3.69 14.78
N PRO A 318 -7.78 -4.75 14.18
CA PRO A 318 -7.08 -4.61 12.89
C PRO A 318 -8.02 -4.14 11.78
N ASN A 319 -9.22 -4.72 11.68
CA ASN A 319 -10.20 -4.34 10.66
C ASN A 319 -10.67 -2.88 10.83
N TYR A 320 -10.78 -2.40 12.07
CA TYR A 320 -11.06 -1.00 12.34
C TYR A 320 -9.92 -0.11 11.84
N LEU A 321 -8.68 -0.37 12.26
CA LEU A 321 -7.51 0.45 11.92
C LEU A 321 -7.27 0.55 10.40
N HIS A 322 -7.53 -0.54 9.66
CA HIS A 322 -7.43 -0.57 8.19
C HIS A 322 -8.67 -0.01 7.48
N GLY A 323 -9.67 0.42 8.23
CA GLY A 323 -10.87 1.06 7.70
C GLY A 323 -10.57 2.43 7.08
N ARG A 324 -11.29 2.76 6.01
CA ARG A 324 -11.11 3.99 5.23
C ARG A 324 -11.28 5.29 6.03
N SER A 325 -12.05 5.27 7.12
CA SER A 325 -12.18 6.42 8.03
C SER A 325 -10.87 6.82 8.72
N ASN A 326 -9.87 5.92 8.72
CA ASN A 326 -8.55 6.15 9.28
C ASN A 326 -7.50 6.57 8.23
N CYS A 327 -7.91 6.82 6.99
CA CYS A 327 -7.01 7.22 5.90
C CYS A 327 -7.04 8.73 5.63
N VAL A 328 -5.92 9.25 5.11
CA VAL A 328 -5.80 10.61 4.60
C VAL A 328 -6.07 10.59 3.10
N ASP A 329 -7.12 11.27 2.66
CA ASP A 329 -7.44 11.38 1.25
C ASP A 329 -6.56 12.42 0.55
N ASN A 330 -5.34 12.02 0.20
CA ASN A 330 -4.26 12.88 -0.27
C ASN A 330 -4.01 12.78 -1.78
N SER A 331 -4.61 11.83 -2.52
CA SER A 331 -4.47 11.66 -3.96
C SER A 331 -5.82 11.43 -4.63
N ARG A 332 -5.96 11.81 -5.91
CA ARG A 332 -7.12 11.42 -6.71
C ARG A 332 -7.15 9.90 -6.99
N HIS A 333 -6.00 9.23 -6.88
CA HIS A 333 -5.82 7.82 -7.23
C HIS A 333 -5.77 6.88 -6.01
N TYR A 334 -5.34 7.38 -4.85
CA TYR A 334 -5.22 6.59 -3.63
C TYR A 334 -5.41 7.45 -2.38
N SER A 335 -5.60 6.80 -1.24
CA SER A 335 -5.54 7.43 0.08
C SER A 335 -4.38 6.84 0.88
N ALA A 336 -3.71 7.66 1.70
CA ALA A 336 -2.68 7.19 2.61
C ALA A 336 -3.33 6.58 3.86
N CYS A 337 -3.05 5.31 4.14
CA CYS A 337 -3.68 4.52 5.20
C CYS A 337 -2.62 3.83 6.07
N CYS A 338 -3.07 3.34 7.23
CA CYS A 338 -2.27 2.53 8.13
C CYS A 338 -1.68 1.30 7.43
N LEU A 339 -0.47 0.91 7.81
CA LEU A 339 0.16 -0.27 7.24
C LEU A 339 -0.53 -1.54 7.75
N ASN A 340 -0.62 -2.54 6.87
CA ASN A 340 -1.19 -3.83 7.23
C ASN A 340 -0.12 -4.78 7.78
N GLU A 341 0.00 -4.85 9.11
CA GLU A 341 0.91 -5.78 9.79
C GLU A 341 0.57 -7.25 9.50
N CYS A 342 -0.70 -7.57 9.24
CA CYS A 342 -1.12 -8.93 8.87
C CYS A 342 -0.54 -9.32 7.51
N ASP A 343 -0.45 -8.38 6.56
CA ASP A 343 0.20 -8.62 5.26
C ASP A 343 1.70 -8.88 5.41
N ALA A 344 2.37 -8.24 6.36
CA ALA A 344 3.78 -8.48 6.65
C ALA A 344 4.01 -9.88 7.27
N LEU A 345 3.12 -10.32 8.16
CA LEU A 345 3.15 -11.68 8.73
C LEU A 345 2.88 -12.73 7.64
N LEU A 346 1.86 -12.50 6.81
CA LEU A 346 1.55 -13.36 5.67
C LEU A 346 2.74 -13.41 4.69
N GLY A 347 3.37 -12.29 4.40
CA GLY A 347 4.58 -12.20 3.55
C GLY A 347 5.72 -13.10 4.01
N ARG A 348 5.93 -13.25 5.32
CA ARG A 348 6.94 -14.18 5.86
C ARG A 348 6.57 -15.64 5.61
N LEU A 349 5.29 -15.97 5.74
CA LEU A 349 4.78 -17.31 5.45
C LEU A 349 4.86 -17.63 3.96
N GLU A 350 4.48 -16.69 3.09
CA GLU A 350 4.61 -16.81 1.64
C GLU A 350 6.05 -17.10 1.23
N ALA A 351 7.01 -16.31 1.76
CA ALA A 351 8.43 -16.50 1.48
C ALA A 351 8.98 -17.85 1.99
N ALA A 352 8.48 -18.33 3.13
CA ALA A 352 8.91 -19.61 3.72
C ALA A 352 8.29 -20.82 3.03
N VAL A 353 7.03 -20.71 2.58
CA VAL A 353 6.25 -21.82 2.00
C VAL A 353 6.46 -21.92 0.49
N GLY A 354 6.48 -20.79 -0.23
CA GLY A 354 6.65 -20.75 -1.69
C GLY A 354 5.55 -21.49 -2.48
N SER A 355 4.34 -21.59 -1.93
CA SER A 355 3.20 -22.32 -2.51
C SER A 355 1.88 -21.76 -1.98
N PRO A 356 0.76 -21.85 -2.74
CA PRO A 356 -0.55 -21.32 -2.34
C PRO A 356 -1.20 -22.05 -1.15
N SER A 357 -0.65 -23.19 -0.74
CA SER A 357 -1.09 -23.90 0.45
C SER A 357 0.07 -24.63 1.13
N ALA A 358 -0.08 -24.88 2.43
CA ALA A 358 0.86 -25.65 3.26
C ALA A 358 0.13 -26.57 4.22
N THR A 359 0.82 -27.56 4.76
CA THR A 359 0.25 -28.43 5.79
C THR A 359 0.24 -27.75 7.17
N PRO A 360 -0.64 -28.14 8.10
CA PRO A 360 -0.60 -27.64 9.49
C PRO A 360 0.76 -27.86 10.18
N ALA A 361 1.44 -28.96 9.85
CA ALA A 361 2.75 -29.30 10.41
C ALA A 361 3.87 -28.37 9.93
N GLU A 362 3.76 -27.82 8.72
CA GLU A 362 4.68 -26.80 8.20
C GLU A 362 4.35 -25.41 8.78
N LEU A 363 3.06 -25.04 8.82
CA LEU A 363 2.62 -23.70 9.23
C LEU A 363 2.75 -23.44 10.73
N GLY A 364 2.41 -24.42 11.58
CA GLY A 364 2.42 -24.26 13.03
C GLY A 364 3.78 -23.78 13.57
N PRO A 365 4.90 -24.45 13.25
CA PRO A 365 6.23 -24.03 13.67
C PRO A 365 6.64 -22.66 13.13
N LEU A 366 6.31 -22.34 11.87
CA LEU A 366 6.60 -21.02 11.29
C LEU A 366 5.90 -19.92 12.10
N VAL A 367 4.60 -20.07 12.34
CA VAL A 367 3.80 -19.09 13.09
C VAL A 367 4.23 -18.98 14.55
N ALA A 368 4.59 -20.11 15.17
CA ALA A 368 5.15 -20.14 16.51
C ALA A 368 6.46 -19.34 16.61
N ALA A 369 7.32 -19.40 15.59
CA ALA A 369 8.59 -18.68 15.55
C ALA A 369 8.43 -17.18 15.27
N MET A 370 7.39 -16.75 14.55
CA MET A 370 7.19 -15.35 14.17
C MET A 370 6.91 -14.44 15.36
N ALA A 371 7.69 -13.38 15.51
CA ALA A 371 7.36 -12.24 16.38
C ALA A 371 6.53 -11.18 15.65
N SER A 372 5.65 -10.52 16.39
CA SER A 372 4.96 -9.28 16.01
C SER A 372 5.15 -8.23 17.11
N ASP A 373 4.67 -7.01 16.87
CA ASP A 373 4.72 -5.91 17.84
C ASP A 373 3.97 -6.22 19.15
N THR A 374 3.06 -7.19 19.13
CA THR A 374 2.19 -7.52 20.27
C THR A 374 2.36 -8.95 20.78
N VAL A 375 3.09 -9.81 20.05
CA VAL A 375 3.24 -11.23 20.36
C VAL A 375 4.70 -11.66 20.22
N PRO A 376 5.30 -12.30 21.24
CA PRO A 376 6.67 -12.80 21.14
C PRO A 376 6.78 -13.95 20.13
N GLY A 377 7.93 -14.02 19.48
CA GLY A 377 8.33 -15.18 18.69
C GLY A 377 8.72 -16.37 19.58
N ASN A 378 8.93 -17.52 18.95
CA ASN A 378 9.25 -18.80 19.61
C ASN A 378 8.27 -19.17 20.73
N ARG A 379 6.98 -18.91 20.52
CA ARG A 379 5.91 -19.21 21.48
C ARG A 379 5.35 -20.61 21.28
N THR A 380 4.74 -21.17 22.32
CA THR A 380 3.92 -22.38 22.17
C THR A 380 2.51 -21.99 21.73
N LEU A 381 2.06 -22.52 20.59
CA LEU A 381 0.69 -22.30 20.13
C LEU A 381 -0.29 -23.13 20.97
N PRO A 382 -1.38 -22.54 21.49
CA PRO A 382 -2.42 -23.27 22.20
C PRO A 382 -2.98 -24.44 21.38
N ALA A 383 -3.27 -25.57 22.05
CA ALA A 383 -3.80 -26.77 21.40
C ALA A 383 -5.07 -26.51 20.59
N GLN A 384 -5.91 -25.57 21.04
CA GLN A 384 -7.11 -25.16 20.30
C GLN A 384 -6.78 -24.47 18.97
N LEU A 385 -5.73 -23.65 18.88
CA LEU A 385 -5.32 -23.04 17.62
C LEU A 385 -4.78 -24.10 16.66
N LEU A 386 -3.97 -25.03 17.14
CA LEU A 386 -3.47 -26.13 16.31
C LEU A 386 -4.60 -27.01 15.76
N ARG A 387 -5.61 -27.31 16.59
CA ARG A 387 -6.81 -28.02 16.16
C ARG A 387 -7.59 -27.26 15.10
N ARG A 388 -7.82 -25.95 15.27
CA ARG A 388 -8.48 -25.12 14.25
C ARG A 388 -7.71 -25.12 12.93
N LEU A 389 -6.37 -25.05 12.97
CA LEU A 389 -5.56 -25.14 11.76
C LEU A 389 -5.74 -26.48 11.04
N ALA A 390 -5.84 -27.57 11.80
CA ALA A 390 -6.12 -28.91 11.26
C ALA A 390 -7.53 -29.00 10.65
N GLU A 391 -8.54 -28.40 11.27
CA GLU A 391 -9.92 -28.33 10.73
C GLU A 391 -9.97 -27.56 9.40
N VAL A 392 -9.21 -26.46 9.27
CA VAL A 392 -9.06 -25.77 7.97
C VAL A 392 -8.47 -26.70 6.93
N ALA A 393 -7.43 -27.45 7.29
CA ALA A 393 -6.78 -28.39 6.37
C ALA A 393 -7.69 -29.56 5.95
N GLU A 394 -8.46 -30.13 6.87
CA GLU A 394 -9.38 -31.23 6.61
C GLU A 394 -10.42 -30.86 5.55
N SER A 395 -10.93 -29.63 5.61
CA SER A 395 -11.87 -29.09 4.63
C SER A 395 -11.24 -28.77 3.26
N ASN A 396 -9.91 -28.86 3.13
CA ASN A 396 -9.13 -28.43 1.96
C ASN A 396 -8.09 -29.49 1.54
N GLY A 397 -8.45 -30.78 1.61
CA GLY A 397 -7.61 -31.87 1.10
C GLY A 397 -6.30 -32.08 1.89
N GLY A 398 -6.32 -31.78 3.19
CA GLY A 398 -5.16 -31.91 4.08
C GLY A 398 -4.17 -30.73 4.02
N ARG A 399 -4.50 -29.66 3.28
CA ARG A 399 -3.67 -28.46 3.15
C ARG A 399 -4.44 -27.21 3.54
N VAL A 400 -3.76 -26.22 4.07
CA VAL A 400 -4.31 -24.91 4.46
C VAL A 400 -4.02 -23.93 3.33
N PRO A 401 -5.05 -23.37 2.66
CA PRO A 401 -4.86 -22.31 1.67
C PRO A 401 -4.38 -21.01 2.34
N LEU A 402 -3.23 -20.47 1.94
CA LEU A 402 -2.62 -19.30 2.58
C LEU A 402 -3.44 -18.02 2.41
N HIS A 403 -4.19 -17.92 1.32
CA HIS A 403 -5.04 -16.75 1.00
C HIS A 403 -6.53 -17.02 1.29
N GLY A 404 -6.82 -18.07 2.07
CA GLY A 404 -8.18 -18.44 2.44
C GLY A 404 -8.69 -17.64 3.64
N ARG A 405 -9.99 -17.31 3.63
CA ARG A 405 -10.65 -16.58 4.73
C ARG A 405 -10.44 -17.23 6.11
N LEU A 406 -10.54 -18.55 6.19
CA LEU A 406 -10.38 -19.28 7.45
C LEU A 406 -8.95 -19.22 7.98
N PHE A 407 -7.95 -19.21 7.09
CA PHE A 407 -6.56 -19.06 7.51
C PHE A 407 -6.28 -17.62 7.96
N ALA A 408 -6.80 -16.62 7.24
CA ALA A 408 -6.69 -15.22 7.65
C ALA A 408 -7.35 -14.94 9.01
N GLN A 409 -8.42 -15.65 9.36
CA GLN A 409 -9.05 -15.56 10.69
C GLN A 409 -8.24 -16.29 11.78
N TRP A 410 -7.48 -17.32 11.40
CA TRP A 410 -6.67 -18.12 12.31
C TRP A 410 -5.33 -17.45 12.64
N LEU A 411 -4.71 -16.81 11.64
CA LEU A 411 -3.45 -16.08 11.73
C LEU A 411 -3.63 -14.81 12.58
#